data_AF-A0A7E5W4X8-F1
#
_entry.id   AF-A0A7E5W4X8-F1
#
_cell.length_a   1.000
_cell.length_b   1.000
_cell.length_c   1.000
_cell.angle_alpha   90.00
_cell.angle_beta   90.00
_cell.angle_gamma   90.00
#
_symmetry.space_group_name_H-M   'P 1'
#
loop_
_entity.id
_entity.type
_entity.pdbx_description
1 polymer ?
#
loop_
_entity_poly.entity_id
_entity_poly.type
_entity_poly.pdbx_seq_one_letter_code
_entity_poly.pdbx_strand_id
1 'polypeptide(L)'
;MIALNILIIAIFTGTYIIECTPNDEELKHLIKRYNLECMEQTKADPGFVENIKNGDWKIPKEKMQGVKEWSLCMMTKAGLMTKEGVYQIDVALAQVPTEDKRNVEKLIDTCLSKKAIPPPDIALMFIKCYQKAKGNYTVTVL
;
A
#
# COMPACT_ATOMS: atom_id res chain seq x y z
N MET A 1 3.39 14.24 -17.25
CA MET A 1 4.56 14.66 -18.06
C MET A 1 5.19 15.87 -17.40
N ILE A 2 6.18 15.65 -16.53
CA ILE A 2 7.17 16.67 -16.19
C ILE A 2 8.49 15.90 -16.18
N ALA A 3 9.27 16.11 -17.23
CA ALA A 3 10.62 15.60 -17.37
C ALA A 3 11.54 16.81 -17.38
N LEU A 4 12.52 16.86 -16.48
CA LEU A 4 13.72 17.64 -16.72
C LEU A 4 14.91 17.01 -15.98
N ASN A 5 15.60 16.12 -16.70
CA ASN A 5 16.95 15.70 -16.36
C ASN A 5 17.93 16.73 -16.94
N ILE A 6 18.71 17.38 -16.09
CA ILE A 6 19.98 17.99 -16.48
C ILE A 6 21.07 17.37 -15.63
N LEU A 7 21.83 16.47 -16.25
CA LEU A 7 23.08 15.94 -15.72
C LEU A 7 24.20 16.88 -16.17
N ILE A 8 24.73 17.70 -15.26
CA ILE A 8 26.06 18.28 -15.44
C ILE A 8 26.91 17.90 -14.23
N ILE A 9 27.85 17.01 -14.51
CA ILE A 9 28.89 16.56 -13.61
C ILE A 9 29.89 17.72 -13.46
N ALA A 10 30.01 18.26 -12.25
CA ALA A 10 31.20 19.01 -11.86
C ALA A 10 31.49 18.78 -10.36
N ILE A 11 32.75 18.49 -10.10
CA ILE A 11 33.30 17.84 -8.91
C ILE A 11 33.67 18.90 -7.85
N PHE A 12 33.70 18.49 -6.57
CA PHE A 12 34.30 19.16 -5.40
C PHE A 12 33.51 20.32 -4.74
N THR A 13 32.64 19.98 -3.79
CA THR A 13 32.69 20.39 -2.35
C THR A 13 31.46 19.83 -1.64
N GLY A 14 31.64 19.39 -0.39
CA GLY A 14 30.76 18.44 0.30
C GLY A 14 29.32 18.92 0.52
N THR A 15 28.37 18.17 -0.06
CA THR A 15 27.27 17.44 0.60
C THR A 15 26.53 16.71 -0.53
N TYR A 16 26.75 15.40 -0.66
CA TYR A 16 25.96 14.58 -1.58
C TYR A 16 24.62 14.27 -0.91
N ILE A 17 23.57 15.00 -1.29
CA ILE A 17 22.20 14.57 -1.03
C ILE A 17 21.87 13.59 -2.16
N ILE A 18 21.93 12.29 -1.86
CA ILE A 18 21.41 11.26 -2.76
C ILE A 18 19.89 11.29 -2.57
N GLU A 19 19.17 12.01 -3.42
CA GLU A 19 17.71 11.92 -3.47
C GLU A 19 17.33 10.58 -4.12
N CYS A 20 17.15 9.56 -3.28
CA CYS A 20 16.53 8.30 -3.67
C CYS A 20 15.03 8.54 -3.91
N THR A 21 14.65 8.92 -5.12
CA THR A 21 13.25 8.75 -5.54
C THR A 21 13.07 7.29 -5.99
N PRO A 22 12.10 6.55 -5.44
CA PRO A 22 11.77 5.24 -5.97
C PRO A 22 11.38 5.39 -7.43
N ASN A 23 12.18 4.78 -8.30
CA ASN A 23 11.78 4.50 -9.67
C ASN A 23 10.47 3.68 -9.61
N ASP A 24 9.45 4.09 -10.36
CA ASP A 24 8.15 3.39 -10.49
C ASP A 24 8.34 1.87 -10.78
N GLU A 25 9.36 1.51 -11.55
CA GLU A 25 9.75 0.11 -11.82
C GLU A 25 10.24 -0.63 -10.58
N GLU A 26 11.09 -0.03 -9.75
CA GLU A 26 11.59 -0.65 -8.51
C GLU A 26 10.44 -0.89 -7.53
N LEU A 27 9.56 0.11 -7.39
CA LEU A 27 8.36 0.01 -6.57
C LEU A 27 7.45 -1.12 -7.08
N LYS A 28 7.20 -1.20 -8.39
CA LYS A 28 6.43 -2.30 -9.03
C LYS A 28 7.04 -3.67 -8.73
N HIS A 29 8.36 -3.81 -8.83
CA HIS A 29 9.04 -5.07 -8.51
C HIS A 29 8.91 -5.44 -7.04
N LEU A 30 8.99 -4.46 -6.14
CA LEU A 30 8.82 -4.67 -4.71
C LEU A 30 7.40 -5.13 -4.36
N ILE A 31 6.38 -4.46 -4.90
CA ILE A 31 4.97 -4.82 -4.72
C ILE A 31 4.70 -6.23 -5.25
N LYS A 32 5.23 -6.58 -6.43
CA LYS A 32 5.10 -7.92 -7.00
C LYS A 32 5.73 -8.97 -6.09
N ARG A 33 6.91 -8.69 -5.51
CA ARG A 33 7.57 -9.58 -4.56
C ARG A 33 6.72 -9.78 -3.31
N TYR A 34 6.26 -8.70 -2.69
CA TYR A 34 5.39 -8.77 -1.51
C TYR A 34 4.12 -9.56 -1.78
N ASN A 35 3.51 -9.36 -2.96
CA ASN A 35 2.33 -10.10 -3.36
C ASN A 35 2.58 -11.61 -3.42
N LEU A 36 3.67 -12.03 -4.07
CA LEU A 36 4.05 -13.44 -4.17
C LEU A 36 4.30 -14.06 -2.79
N GLU A 37 5.10 -13.38 -1.96
CA GLU A 37 5.41 -13.84 -0.60
C GLU A 37 4.16 -13.93 0.27
N CYS A 38 3.26 -12.96 0.19
CA CYS A 38 2.02 -12.96 0.97
C CYS A 38 1.06 -14.06 0.51
N MET A 39 0.91 -14.29 -0.80
CA MET A 39 0.08 -15.40 -1.30
C MET A 39 0.63 -16.76 -0.83
N GLU A 40 1.95 -16.93 -0.84
CA GLU A 40 2.59 -18.17 -0.39
C GLU A 40 2.36 -18.40 1.11
N GLN A 41 2.50 -17.35 1.94
CA GLN A 41 2.34 -17.40 3.39
C GLN A 41 0.90 -17.68 3.81
N THR A 42 -0.07 -16.99 3.20
CA THR A 42 -1.46 -17.00 3.66
C THR A 42 -2.34 -17.98 2.90
N LYS A 43 -1.78 -18.62 1.87
CA LYS A 43 -2.50 -19.49 0.93
C LYS A 43 -3.68 -18.78 0.27
N ALA A 44 -3.58 -17.46 0.09
CA ALA A 44 -4.54 -16.69 -0.66
C ALA A 44 -4.58 -17.20 -2.11
N ASP A 45 -5.79 -17.38 -2.63
CA ASP A 45 -6.01 -17.82 -3.99
C ASP A 45 -5.63 -16.68 -4.96
N PRO A 46 -4.70 -16.90 -5.89
CA PRO A 46 -4.24 -15.86 -6.81
C PRO A 46 -5.38 -15.24 -7.64
N GLY A 47 -6.41 -16.02 -7.97
CA GLY A 47 -7.55 -15.51 -8.74
C GLY A 47 -8.36 -14.48 -7.96
N PHE A 48 -8.59 -14.70 -6.66
CA PHE A 48 -9.31 -13.73 -5.84
C PHE A 48 -8.46 -12.50 -5.51
N VAL A 49 -7.14 -12.66 -5.35
CA VAL A 49 -6.22 -11.53 -5.20
C VAL A 49 -6.25 -10.63 -6.43
N GLU A 50 -6.19 -11.21 -7.63
CA GLU A 50 -6.28 -10.47 -8.89
C GLU A 50 -7.63 -9.76 -9.05
N ASN A 51 -8.73 -10.42 -8.70
CA ASN A 51 -10.06 -9.81 -8.72
C ASN A 51 -10.12 -8.57 -7.81
N ILE A 52 -9.56 -8.66 -6.60
CA ILE A 52 -9.52 -7.54 -5.65
C ILE A 52 -8.72 -6.36 -6.21
N LYS A 53 -7.56 -6.61 -6.82
CA LYS A 53 -6.75 -5.56 -7.47
C LYS A 53 -7.57 -4.82 -8.55
N ASN A 54 -8.41 -5.56 -9.26
CA ASN A 54 -9.31 -5.02 -10.28
C ASN A 54 -10.63 -4.45 -9.71
N GLY A 55 -10.83 -4.49 -8.39
CA GLY A 55 -12.00 -3.94 -7.70
C GLY A 55 -13.21 -4.89 -7.65
N ASP A 56 -13.05 -6.15 -8.05
CA ASP A 56 -14.05 -7.19 -7.85
C ASP A 56 -13.85 -7.88 -6.48
N TRP A 57 -14.80 -7.59 -5.59
CA TRP A 57 -14.80 -8.08 -4.20
C TRP A 57 -15.70 -9.30 -3.99
N LYS A 58 -16.12 -9.99 -5.06
CA LYS A 58 -16.89 -11.23 -4.98
C LYS A 58 -15.99 -12.40 -4.59
N ILE A 59 -15.83 -12.60 -3.29
CA ILE A 59 -14.99 -13.66 -2.72
C ILE A 59 -15.90 -14.64 -1.96
N PRO A 60 -15.87 -15.94 -2.30
CA PRO A 60 -16.57 -16.98 -1.54
C PRO A 60 -16.13 -17.02 -0.08
N LYS A 61 -17.04 -17.41 0.82
CA LYS A 61 -16.81 -17.36 2.28
C LYS A 61 -15.60 -18.21 2.69
N GLU A 62 -15.44 -19.37 2.08
CA GLU A 62 -14.35 -20.33 2.30
C GLU A 62 -12.99 -19.83 1.80
N LYS A 63 -12.97 -18.86 0.89
CA LYS A 63 -11.74 -18.23 0.36
C LYS A 63 -11.40 -16.91 1.07
N MET A 64 -12.36 -16.35 1.78
CA MET A 64 -12.25 -15.05 2.44
C MET A 64 -11.11 -14.98 3.47
N GLN A 65 -10.85 -16.07 4.21
CA GLN A 65 -9.84 -16.04 5.26
C GLN A 65 -8.43 -15.81 4.70
N GLY A 66 -8.02 -16.53 3.66
CA GLY A 66 -6.71 -16.34 3.02
C GLY A 66 -6.53 -14.93 2.46
N VAL A 67 -7.61 -14.35 1.90
CA VAL A 67 -7.63 -12.97 1.40
C VAL A 67 -7.47 -11.93 2.52
N LYS A 68 -8.14 -12.12 3.67
CA LYS A 68 -7.98 -11.24 4.83
C LYS A 68 -6.55 -11.24 5.33
N GLU A 69 -5.95 -12.41 5.45
CA GLU A 69 -4.56 -12.54 5.90
C GLU A 69 -3.57 -11.99 4.88
N TRP A 70 -3.83 -12.20 3.59
CA TRP A 70 -3.03 -11.59 2.52
C TRP A 70 -3.09 -10.06 2.60
N SER A 71 -4.27 -9.49 2.88
CA SER A 71 -4.44 -8.04 3.04
C SER A 71 -3.57 -7.49 4.17
N LEU A 72 -3.57 -8.15 5.33
CA LEU A 72 -2.71 -7.77 6.45
C LEU A 72 -1.22 -7.91 6.10
N CYS A 73 -0.83 -9.03 5.48
CA CYS A 73 0.55 -9.27 5.07
C CYS A 73 1.08 -8.18 4.14
N MET A 74 0.29 -7.79 3.13
CA MET A 74 0.64 -6.73 2.18
C MET A 74 0.82 -5.39 2.90
N MET A 75 -0.14 -5.00 3.74
CA MET A 75 -0.10 -3.76 4.51
C MET A 75 1.10 -3.72 5.47
N THR A 76 1.45 -4.85 6.09
CA THR A 76 2.62 -4.96 6.98
C THR A 76 3.93 -4.90 6.22
N LYS A 77 4.08 -5.58 5.08
CA LYS A 77 5.30 -5.49 4.25
C LYS A 77 5.52 -4.10 3.66
N ALA A 78 4.43 -3.38 3.38
CA ALA A 78 4.48 -1.98 2.99
C ALA A 78 4.77 -1.01 4.14
N GLY A 79 4.83 -1.48 5.38
CA GLY A 79 5.05 -0.65 6.57
C GLY A 79 3.85 0.22 6.95
N LEU A 80 2.67 -0.01 6.35
CA LEU A 80 1.46 0.79 6.56
C LEU A 80 0.60 0.27 7.71
N MET A 81 0.82 -0.97 8.17
CA MET A 81 0.06 -1.56 9.27
C MET A 81 0.92 -2.53 10.07
N THR A 82 0.80 -2.52 11.40
CA THR A 82 1.42 -3.53 12.27
C THR A 82 0.69 -4.87 12.16
N LYS A 83 1.29 -5.95 12.71
CA LYS A 83 0.63 -7.26 12.76
C LYS A 83 -0.64 -7.25 13.62
N GLU A 84 -0.70 -6.32 14.56
CA GLU A 84 -1.82 -6.07 15.47
C GLU A 84 -2.91 -5.19 14.82
N GLY A 85 -2.75 -4.79 13.56
CA GLY A 85 -3.76 -4.03 12.82
C GLY A 85 -3.73 -2.53 13.08
N VAL A 86 -2.63 -2.00 13.65
CA VAL A 86 -2.46 -0.56 13.88
C VAL A 86 -1.92 0.08 12.61
N TYR A 87 -2.63 1.08 12.07
CA TYR A 87 -2.22 1.78 10.85
C TYR A 87 -1.15 2.82 11.14
N GLN A 88 -0.10 2.84 10.34
CA GLN A 88 1.06 3.73 10.48
C GLN A 88 0.84 5.00 9.66
N ILE A 89 -0.01 5.90 10.16
CA ILE A 89 -0.42 7.11 9.42
C ILE A 89 0.76 8.02 9.05
N ASP A 90 1.73 8.17 9.95
CA ASP A 90 2.91 9.00 9.68
C ASP A 90 3.75 8.45 8.51
N VAL A 91 3.87 7.12 8.42
CA VAL A 91 4.56 6.42 7.31
C VAL A 91 3.80 6.61 6.01
N ALA A 92 2.47 6.58 6.05
CA ALA A 92 1.63 6.82 4.89
C ALA A 92 1.76 8.26 4.40
N LEU A 93 1.62 9.25 5.29
CA LEU A 93 1.65 10.68 4.94
C LEU A 93 3.05 11.16 4.55
N ALA A 94 4.12 10.49 4.96
CA ALA A 94 5.48 10.78 4.49
C ALA A 94 5.65 10.53 2.98
N GLN A 95 4.85 9.64 2.39
CA GLN A 95 4.90 9.29 0.97
C GLN A 95 3.98 10.18 0.11
N VAL A 96 3.22 11.09 0.73
CA VAL A 96 2.23 11.93 0.06
C VAL A 96 2.77 13.35 -0.11
N PRO A 97 2.67 13.96 -1.31
CA PRO A 97 2.99 15.36 -1.52
C PRO A 97 2.21 16.28 -0.57
N THR A 98 2.83 17.36 -0.12
CA THR A 98 2.29 18.22 0.95
C THR A 98 0.89 18.77 0.62
N GLU A 99 0.64 19.09 -0.64
CA GLU A 99 -0.64 19.56 -1.19
C GLU A 99 -1.80 18.56 -1.01
N ASP A 100 -1.49 17.27 -0.95
CA ASP A 100 -2.47 16.18 -0.91
C ASP A 100 -2.60 15.51 0.46
N LYS A 101 -1.65 15.77 1.40
CA LYS A 101 -1.63 15.17 2.74
C LYS A 101 -2.97 15.27 3.46
N ARG A 102 -3.60 16.44 3.46
CA ARG A 102 -4.90 16.66 4.13
C ARG A 102 -6.00 15.78 3.56
N ASN A 103 -6.03 15.62 2.23
CA ASN A 103 -7.04 14.80 1.57
C ASN A 103 -6.83 13.31 1.86
N VAL A 104 -5.56 12.88 1.86
CA VAL A 104 -5.18 11.50 2.19
C VAL A 104 -5.44 11.17 3.65
N GLU A 105 -5.05 12.04 4.58
CA GLU A 105 -5.30 11.89 6.02
C GLU A 105 -6.80 11.72 6.30
N LYS A 106 -7.64 12.59 5.73
CA LYS A 106 -9.09 12.49 5.85
C LYS A 106 -9.65 11.17 5.29
N LEU A 107 -9.09 10.67 4.18
CA LEU A 107 -9.49 9.39 3.59
C LEU A 107 -9.08 8.22 4.48
N ILE A 108 -7.86 8.24 5.02
CA ILE A 108 -7.36 7.25 5.98
C ILE A 108 -8.32 7.18 7.18
N ASP A 109 -8.61 8.32 7.81
CA ASP A 109 -9.54 8.41 8.96
C ASP A 109 -10.94 7.88 8.63
N THR A 110 -11.40 8.11 7.40
CA THR A 110 -12.70 7.62 6.93
C THR A 110 -12.70 6.10 6.77
N CYS A 111 -11.59 5.51 6.34
CA CYS A 111 -11.49 4.09 6.02
C CYS A 111 -11.00 3.21 7.19
N LEU A 112 -10.39 3.78 8.22
CA LEU A 112 -9.98 3.04 9.40
C LEU A 112 -11.19 2.54 10.20
N SER A 113 -11.13 1.27 10.62
CA SER A 113 -12.14 0.70 11.50
C SER A 113 -12.05 1.34 12.89
N LYS A 114 -13.17 1.86 13.38
CA LYS A 114 -13.33 2.31 14.78
C LYS A 114 -13.69 1.18 15.75
N LYS A 115 -13.81 -0.05 15.23
CA LYS A 115 -14.21 -1.24 15.99
C LYS A 115 -12.98 -2.08 16.31
N ALA A 116 -12.96 -2.63 17.51
CA ALA A 116 -12.03 -3.70 17.87
C ALA A 116 -12.46 -5.00 17.14
N ILE A 117 -11.84 -5.25 16.00
CA ILE A 117 -12.03 -6.44 15.17
C ILE A 117 -10.65 -7.06 14.86
N PRO A 118 -10.58 -8.31 14.40
CA PRO A 118 -9.29 -8.95 14.14
C PRO A 118 -8.44 -8.15 13.11
N PRO A 119 -7.11 -8.12 13.25
CA PRO A 119 -6.23 -7.36 12.35
C PRO A 119 -6.41 -7.67 10.85
N PRO A 120 -6.60 -8.93 10.42
CA PRO A 120 -6.89 -9.25 9.02
C PRO A 120 -8.18 -8.62 8.49
N ASP A 121 -9.20 -8.48 9.35
CA ASP A 121 -10.44 -7.79 9.00
C ASP A 121 -10.23 -6.28 8.85
N ILE A 122 -9.43 -5.67 9.73
CA ILE A 122 -9.08 -4.24 9.64
C ILE A 122 -8.39 -3.96 8.31
N ALA A 123 -7.37 -4.75 7.96
CA ALA A 123 -6.61 -4.59 6.72
C ALA A 123 -7.51 -4.72 5.47
N LEU A 124 -8.34 -5.77 5.42
CA LEU A 124 -9.25 -5.99 4.29
C LEU A 124 -10.27 -4.84 4.15
N MET A 125 -10.87 -4.41 5.25
CA MET A 125 -11.85 -3.32 5.24
C MET A 125 -11.22 -2.00 4.78
N PHE A 126 -10.00 -1.73 5.25
CA PHE A 126 -9.26 -0.53 4.87
C PHE A 126 -8.98 -0.52 3.36
N ILE A 127 -8.38 -1.59 2.81
CA ILE A 127 -8.08 -1.72 1.38
C ILE A 127 -9.35 -1.52 0.54
N LYS A 128 -10.44 -2.20 0.91
CA LYS A 128 -11.72 -2.10 0.19
C LYS A 128 -12.30 -0.70 0.20
N CYS A 129 -12.27 -0.02 1.35
CA CYS A 129 -12.72 1.35 1.46
C CYS A 129 -11.87 2.30 0.61
N TYR A 130 -10.54 2.17 0.72
CA TYR A 130 -9.59 3.05 0.04
C TYR A 130 -9.67 2.92 -1.48
N GLN A 131 -9.79 1.68 -1.99
CA GLN A 131 -9.98 1.42 -3.42
C GLN A 131 -11.30 1.98 -3.94
N LYS A 132 -12.40 1.84 -3.18
CA LYS A 132 -13.72 2.39 -3.56
C LYS A 132 -13.69 3.91 -3.66
N ALA A 133 -12.90 4.58 -2.81
CA ALA A 133 -12.75 6.03 -2.83
C ALA A 133 -11.92 6.54 -4.02
N LYS A 134 -11.33 5.66 -4.84
CA LYS A 134 -10.40 6.01 -5.92
C LYS A 134 -9.33 7.00 -5.46
N GLY A 135 -8.80 6.83 -4.24
CA GLY A 135 -7.74 7.72 -3.74
C GLY A 135 -6.59 7.74 -4.75
N ASN A 136 -6.14 8.91 -5.19
CA ASN A 136 -5.05 9.00 -6.20
C ASN A 136 -3.72 8.39 -5.70
N TYR A 137 -3.60 8.22 -4.38
CA TYR A 137 -2.50 7.54 -3.69
C TYR A 137 -2.90 6.13 -3.24
N THR A 138 -3.87 5.51 -3.93
CA THR A 138 -4.35 4.14 -3.66
C THR A 138 -3.16 3.27 -3.39
N VAL A 139 -3.07 2.86 -2.12
CA VAL A 139 -2.29 1.76 -1.55
C VAL A 139 -1.53 1.08 -2.68
N THR A 140 -0.39 1.66 -3.07
CA THR A 140 0.38 1.21 -4.25
C THR A 140 0.83 -0.24 -4.05
N VAL A 141 0.67 -0.74 -2.83
CA VAL A 141 0.76 -2.13 -2.41
C VAL A 141 -0.12 -3.11 -3.23
N LEU A 142 -1.14 -2.68 -3.99
CA LEU A 142 -1.95 -3.58 -4.83
C LEU A 142 -1.69 -3.45 -6.33
#